data_AF-A0A349GVU9-F1
#
_entry.id   AF-A0A349GVU9-F1
#
_cell.length_a   1.000
_cell.length_b   1.000
_cell.length_c   1.000
_cell.angle_alpha   90.00
_cell.angle_beta   90.00
_cell.angle_gamma   90.00
#
_symmetry.space_group_name_H-M   'P 1'
#
loop_
_entity.id
_entity.type
_entity.pdbx_description
1 polymer ?
#
loop_
_entity_poly.entity_id
_entity_poly.type
_entity_poly.pdbx_seq_one_letter_code
_entity_poly.pdbx_strand_id
1 'polypeptide(L)'
;MDIIDTLHTQKRLRDIDYTLTTMLAQTYGEENTDAILAAGLTSNADASGHTCLDLASLAGKPWPQDSEEVQKSETARILLPAIDAWLPSIRKSPLWDMAGATDTGTRPFVLAGTLAYLRRFYRYEQRVAQKLEQLAQAECG
;
A
#
# COMPACT_ATOMS: atom_id res chain seq x y z
N MET A 1 -21.55 -0.13 3.73
CA MET A 1 -20.57 0.29 4.75
C MET A 1 -19.22 0.02 4.15
N ASP A 2 -18.37 1.04 4.01
CA ASP A 2 -17.08 0.91 3.36
C ASP A 2 -16.18 -0.03 4.18
N ILE A 3 -15.35 -0.84 3.51
CA ILE A 3 -14.42 -1.74 4.20
C ILE A 3 -13.42 -0.92 5.04
N ILE A 4 -13.04 0.27 4.58
CA ILE A 4 -12.15 1.18 5.30
C ILE A 4 -12.80 1.71 6.58
N ASP A 5 -14.09 2.05 6.56
CA ASP A 5 -14.84 2.48 7.75
C ASP A 5 -14.88 1.38 8.82
N THR A 6 -15.05 0.14 8.36
CA THR A 6 -15.08 -1.04 9.24
C THR A 6 -13.73 -1.22 9.93
N LEU A 7 -12.63 -1.13 9.16
CA LEU A 7 -11.27 -1.24 9.71
C LEU A 7 -10.92 -0.11 10.68
N HIS A 8 -11.40 1.10 10.41
CA HIS A 8 -11.21 2.26 11.30
C HIS A 8 -11.99 2.11 12.61
N THR A 9 -13.28 1.75 12.53
CA THR A 9 -14.14 1.52 13.70
C THR A 9 -13.58 0.42 14.61
N GLN A 10 -12.96 -0.59 14.01
CA GLN A 10 -12.31 -1.70 14.71
C GLN A 10 -10.89 -1.37 15.22
N LYS A 11 -10.44 -0.11 15.08
CA LYS A 11 -9.10 0.36 15.44
C LYS A 11 -7.96 -0.43 14.79
N ARG A 12 -8.21 -1.02 13.60
CA ARG A 12 -7.20 -1.72 12.80
C ARG A 12 -6.47 -0.78 11.85
N LEU A 13 -7.14 0.29 11.47
CA LEU A 13 -6.56 1.41 10.74
C LEU A 13 -6.43 2.60 11.68
N ARG A 14 -5.28 3.28 11.67
CA ARG A 14 -5.09 4.50 12.48
C ARG A 14 -5.92 5.63 11.88
N ASP A 15 -6.31 6.59 12.72
CA ASP A 15 -7.09 7.76 12.27
C ASP A 15 -6.43 8.50 11.10
N ILE A 16 -5.10 8.60 11.11
CA ILE A 16 -4.33 9.26 10.04
C ILE A 16 -4.41 8.48 8.71
N ASP A 17 -4.33 7.16 8.76
CA ASP A 17 -4.38 6.33 7.55
C ASP A 17 -5.78 6.31 6.97
N TYR A 18 -6.79 6.23 7.83
CA TYR A 18 -8.20 6.34 7.45
C TYR A 18 -8.47 7.68 6.76
N THR A 19 -8.07 8.78 7.39
CA THR A 19 -8.29 10.14 6.86
C THR A 19 -7.53 10.34 5.55
N LEU A 20 -6.28 9.87 5.45
CA LEU A 20 -5.50 9.95 4.22
C LEU A 20 -6.19 9.17 3.09
N THR A 21 -6.58 7.93 3.35
CA THR A 21 -7.16 7.04 2.35
C THR A 21 -8.50 7.57 1.83
N THR A 22 -9.38 7.99 2.74
CA THR A 22 -10.68 8.57 2.38
C THR A 22 -10.53 9.89 1.63
N MET A 23 -9.64 10.78 2.08
CA MET A 23 -9.35 12.04 1.38
C MET A 23 -8.82 11.80 -0.04
N LEU A 24 -7.90 10.85 -0.21
CA LEU A 24 -7.34 10.52 -1.52
C LEU A 24 -8.41 9.90 -2.44
N ALA A 25 -9.20 8.96 -1.93
CA ALA A 25 -10.29 8.35 -2.69
C ALA A 25 -11.27 9.43 -3.20
N GLN A 26 -11.67 10.36 -2.34
CA GLN A 26 -12.52 11.49 -2.73
C GLN A 26 -11.87 12.43 -3.74
N THR A 27 -10.59 12.77 -3.55
CA THR A 27 -9.86 13.71 -4.41
C THR A 27 -9.69 13.15 -5.84
N TYR A 28 -9.48 11.85 -5.97
CA TYR A 28 -9.25 11.19 -7.26
C TYR A 28 -10.52 10.54 -7.84
N GLY A 29 -11.67 10.64 -7.14
CA GLY A 29 -12.91 10.00 -7.56
C GLY A 29 -12.82 8.48 -7.63
N GLU A 30 -12.02 7.87 -6.75
CA GLU A 30 -11.89 6.42 -6.70
C GLU A 30 -13.05 5.79 -5.92
N GLU A 31 -13.67 4.78 -6.52
CA GLU A 31 -14.78 4.01 -5.94
C GLU A 31 -14.41 2.52 -5.80
N ASN A 32 -13.31 2.09 -6.41
CA ASN A 32 -12.84 0.72 -6.35
C ASN A 32 -12.33 0.38 -4.95
N THR A 33 -13.15 -0.37 -4.22
CA THR A 33 -12.88 -0.82 -2.86
C THR A 33 -11.55 -1.56 -2.72
N ASP A 34 -11.13 -2.35 -3.72
CA ASP A 34 -9.86 -3.08 -3.67
C ASP A 34 -8.64 -2.14 -3.70
N ALA A 35 -8.73 -1.09 -4.51
CA ALA A 35 -7.68 -0.09 -4.65
C ALA A 35 -7.59 0.81 -3.42
N ILE A 36 -8.74 1.16 -2.85
CA ILE A 36 -8.86 1.93 -1.61
C ILE A 36 -8.33 1.09 -0.42
N LEU A 37 -8.69 -0.18 -0.34
CA LEU A 37 -8.20 -1.11 0.68
C LEU A 37 -6.67 -1.22 0.64
N ALA A 38 -6.09 -1.44 -0.54
CA ALA A 38 -4.65 -1.49 -0.71
C ALA A 38 -3.98 -0.18 -0.25
N ALA A 39 -4.62 0.97 -0.49
CA ALA A 39 -4.06 2.28 -0.14
C ALA A 39 -4.01 2.47 1.38
N GLY A 40 -5.11 2.13 2.06
CA GLY A 40 -5.18 2.15 3.52
C GLY A 40 -4.18 1.20 4.18
N LEU A 41 -4.09 -0.03 3.69
CA LEU A 41 -3.12 -1.00 4.19
C LEU A 41 -1.67 -0.54 3.98
N THR A 42 -1.37 0.06 2.83
CA THR A 42 -0.02 0.57 2.52
C THR A 42 0.35 1.75 3.42
N SER A 43 -0.58 2.68 3.65
CA SER A 43 -0.38 3.79 4.60
C SER A 43 -0.16 3.28 6.03
N ASN A 44 -0.86 2.21 6.41
CA ASN A 44 -0.74 1.61 7.73
C ASN A 44 0.59 0.88 7.94
N ALA A 45 1.08 0.17 6.92
CA ALA A 45 2.34 -0.57 6.96
C ALA A 45 3.56 0.34 7.18
N ASP A 46 3.54 1.56 6.63
CA ASP A 46 4.63 2.54 6.75
C ASP A 46 5.01 2.84 8.21
N ALA A 47 4.03 2.92 9.10
CA ALA A 47 4.28 3.22 10.50
C ALA A 47 4.83 2.06 11.32
N SER A 48 4.84 0.85 10.76
CA SER A 48 5.47 -0.32 11.37
C SER A 48 6.97 -0.42 11.02
N GLY A 49 7.51 0.56 10.29
CA GLY A 49 8.91 0.58 9.85
C GLY A 49 9.15 -0.07 8.48
N HIS A 50 8.09 -0.43 7.75
CA HIS A 50 8.17 -1.01 6.42
C HIS A 50 7.95 0.06 5.35
N THR A 51 8.97 0.34 4.55
CA THR A 51 8.93 1.31 3.45
C THR A 51 7.96 0.91 2.33
N CYS A 52 7.61 -0.38 2.26
CA CYS A 52 6.65 -0.94 1.31
C CYS A 52 5.85 -2.09 1.91
N LEU A 53 4.70 -2.36 1.30
CA LEU A 53 3.82 -3.46 1.64
C LEU A 53 3.79 -4.47 0.49
N ASP A 54 4.18 -5.73 0.74
CA ASP A 54 3.99 -6.78 -0.24
C ASP A 54 2.54 -7.30 -0.23
N LEU A 55 1.77 -6.94 -1.25
CA LEU A 55 0.38 -7.38 -1.38
C LEU A 55 0.27 -8.90 -1.57
N ALA A 56 1.26 -9.54 -2.18
CA ALA A 56 1.24 -10.99 -2.36
C ALA A 56 1.37 -11.74 -1.03
N SER A 57 2.13 -11.18 -0.08
CA SER A 57 2.25 -11.74 1.28
C SER A 57 0.93 -11.74 2.06
N LEU A 58 0.02 -10.83 1.72
CA LEU A 58 -1.27 -10.63 2.39
C LEU A 58 -2.46 -11.23 1.63
N ALA A 59 -2.36 -11.33 0.32
CA ALA A 59 -3.47 -11.75 -0.54
C ALA A 59 -4.06 -13.11 -0.14
N GLY A 60 -5.40 -13.19 -0.17
CA GLY A 60 -6.14 -14.41 0.18
C GLY A 60 -6.05 -14.81 1.66
N LYS A 61 -5.43 -14.00 2.52
CA LYS A 61 -5.33 -14.26 3.96
C LYS A 61 -6.30 -13.38 4.75
N PRO A 62 -6.74 -13.84 5.93
CA PRO A 62 -7.43 -12.98 6.88
C PRO A 62 -6.50 -11.85 7.35
N TRP A 63 -7.02 -10.64 7.42
CA TRP A 63 -6.31 -9.48 7.95
C TRP A 63 -7.12 -8.82 9.07
N PRO A 64 -6.48 -8.35 10.14
CA PRO A 64 -5.04 -8.44 10.43
C PRO A 64 -4.60 -9.88 10.78
N GLN A 65 -3.36 -10.22 10.43
CA GLN A 65 -2.72 -11.47 10.90
C GLN A 65 -2.37 -11.29 12.38
N ASP A 66 -2.81 -12.19 13.23
CA ASP A 66 -2.80 -12.02 14.69
C ASP A 66 -1.42 -11.62 15.23
N SER A 67 -1.32 -10.45 15.86
CA SER A 67 -0.38 -10.27 16.98
C SER A 67 -1.07 -10.78 18.26
N GLU A 68 -0.32 -11.25 19.25
CA GLU A 68 -0.88 -11.87 20.48
C GLU A 68 -1.91 -10.98 21.22
N GLU A 69 -1.85 -9.66 21.05
CA GLU A 69 -2.81 -8.69 21.61
C GLU A 69 -4.20 -8.72 20.93
N VAL A 70 -4.27 -9.21 19.68
CA VAL A 70 -5.49 -9.24 18.86
C VAL A 70 -6.43 -10.36 19.24
N GLN A 71 -5.91 -11.44 19.83
CA GLN A 71 -6.69 -12.64 20.20
C GLN A 71 -7.74 -12.38 21.28
N LYS A 72 -7.64 -11.28 22.04
CA LYS A 72 -8.62 -10.91 23.07
C LYS A 72 -9.86 -10.17 22.54
N SER A 73 -9.86 -9.80 21.27
CA SER A 73 -10.93 -9.02 20.68
C SER A 73 -11.70 -9.88 19.68
N GLU A 74 -13.00 -10.13 19.92
CA GLU A 74 -13.94 -10.84 19.04
C GLU A 74 -14.23 -10.06 17.73
N THR A 75 -13.21 -9.45 17.13
CA THR A 75 -13.39 -8.62 15.96
C THR A 75 -13.30 -9.44 14.68
N ALA A 76 -14.28 -9.24 13.79
CA ALA A 76 -14.34 -9.91 12.50
C ALA A 76 -13.08 -9.62 11.68
N ARG A 77 -12.34 -10.68 11.32
CA ARG A 77 -11.26 -10.61 10.33
C ARG A 77 -11.87 -10.40 8.96
N ILE A 78 -11.23 -9.58 8.13
CA ILE A 78 -11.60 -9.45 6.72
C ILE A 78 -10.74 -10.40 5.89
N LEU A 79 -11.35 -11.11 4.95
CA LEU A 79 -10.59 -11.88 3.96
C LEU A 79 -10.13 -10.92 2.86
N LEU A 80 -8.81 -10.84 2.66
CA LEU A 80 -8.26 -9.99 1.61
C LEU A 80 -8.46 -10.62 0.21
N PRO A 81 -8.57 -9.81 -0.85
CA PRO A 81 -8.72 -10.31 -2.21
C PRO A 81 -7.56 -11.23 -2.61
N ALA A 82 -7.85 -12.19 -3.50
CA ALA A 82 -6.82 -13.00 -4.12
C ALA A 82 -5.94 -12.14 -5.04
N ILE A 83 -4.64 -12.41 -5.09
CA ILE A 83 -3.67 -11.55 -5.78
C ILE A 83 -4.00 -11.36 -7.27
N ASP A 84 -4.51 -12.43 -7.90
CA ASP A 84 -4.88 -12.46 -9.32
C ASP A 84 -6.05 -11.55 -9.65
N ALA A 85 -6.95 -11.31 -8.69
CA ALA A 85 -8.04 -10.34 -8.82
C ALA A 85 -7.62 -8.94 -8.34
N TRP A 86 -6.78 -8.88 -7.31
CA TRP A 86 -6.43 -7.65 -6.62
C TRP A 86 -5.54 -6.74 -7.47
N LEU A 87 -4.45 -7.28 -8.05
CA LEU A 87 -3.51 -6.46 -8.81
C LEU A 87 -4.16 -5.84 -10.06
N PRO A 88 -4.94 -6.56 -10.89
CA PRO A 88 -5.64 -5.93 -12.01
C PRO A 88 -6.63 -4.84 -11.58
N SER A 89 -7.24 -4.98 -10.41
CA SER A 89 -8.16 -4.01 -9.83
C SER A 89 -7.42 -2.72 -9.45
N ILE A 90 -6.31 -2.85 -8.71
CA ILE A 90 -5.44 -1.73 -8.30
C ILE A 90 -4.85 -1.01 -9.53
N ARG A 91 -4.41 -1.75 -10.55
CA ARG A 91 -3.79 -1.16 -11.76
C ARG A 91 -4.71 -0.21 -12.54
N LYS A 92 -6.02 -0.36 -12.40
CA LYS A 92 -7.01 0.51 -13.07
C LYS A 92 -7.31 1.79 -12.29
N SER A 93 -6.88 1.84 -11.04
CA SER A 93 -7.18 2.93 -10.11
C SER A 93 -6.46 4.24 -10.49
N PRO A 94 -7.11 5.41 -10.34
CA PRO A 94 -6.43 6.70 -10.40
C PRO A 94 -5.50 6.99 -9.21
N LEU A 95 -5.51 6.18 -8.14
CA LEU A 95 -4.64 6.34 -6.97
C LEU A 95 -3.24 5.76 -7.13
N TRP A 96 -3.05 4.87 -8.12
CA TRP A 96 -1.86 4.03 -8.24
C TRP A 96 -1.14 4.24 -9.57
N ASP A 97 0.13 4.60 -9.52
CA ASP A 97 1.02 4.49 -10.68
C ASP A 97 1.74 3.14 -10.67
N MET A 98 2.16 2.68 -11.84
CA MET A 98 3.04 1.51 -11.95
C MET A 98 4.49 1.96 -11.87
N ALA A 99 5.31 1.21 -11.15
CA ALA A 99 6.75 1.40 -11.17
C ALA A 99 7.26 1.23 -12.60
N GLY A 100 7.96 2.24 -13.09
CA GLY A 100 8.67 2.24 -14.36
C GLY A 100 10.14 2.57 -14.17
N ALA A 101 10.90 2.55 -15.26
CA ALA A 101 12.33 2.89 -15.26
C ALA A 101 12.60 4.32 -14.76
N THR A 102 11.65 5.23 -14.94
CA THR A 102 11.71 6.61 -14.43
C THR A 102 10.43 6.95 -13.66
N ASP A 103 10.58 7.59 -12.50
CA ASP A 103 9.45 7.99 -11.67
C ASP A 103 8.84 9.33 -12.12
N THR A 104 8.11 9.33 -13.23
CA THR A 104 7.41 10.52 -13.75
C THR A 104 5.96 10.63 -13.25
N GLY A 105 5.49 9.65 -12.49
CA GLY A 105 4.12 9.59 -11.99
C GLY A 105 3.80 10.66 -10.93
N THR A 106 2.52 10.95 -10.79
CA THR A 106 1.99 11.94 -9.84
C THR A 106 0.99 11.35 -8.85
N ARG A 107 0.59 10.07 -9.02
CA ARG A 107 -0.40 9.41 -8.17
C ARG A 107 0.17 9.09 -6.79
N PRO A 108 -0.61 9.14 -5.71
CA PRO A 108 -0.08 9.02 -4.35
C PRO A 108 0.63 7.70 -4.06
N PHE A 109 0.22 6.60 -4.71
CA PHE A 109 0.80 5.28 -4.52
C PHE A 109 1.51 4.78 -5.77
N VAL A 110 2.51 3.92 -5.57
CA VAL A 110 3.26 3.26 -6.64
C VAL A 110 3.23 1.75 -6.41
N LEU A 111 2.94 1.00 -7.46
CA LEU A 111 2.93 -0.46 -7.46
C LEU A 111 4.13 -0.99 -8.27
N ALA A 112 5.07 -1.65 -7.61
CA ALA A 112 6.22 -2.32 -8.21
C ALA A 112 6.05 -3.85 -8.13
N GLY A 113 5.51 -4.46 -9.19
CA GLY A 113 5.13 -5.88 -9.16
C GLY A 113 3.98 -6.11 -8.19
N THR A 114 4.28 -6.66 -7.00
CA THR A 114 3.35 -6.89 -5.88
C THR A 114 3.59 -5.92 -4.71
N LEU A 115 4.68 -5.16 -4.75
CA LEU A 115 5.06 -4.23 -3.70
C LEU A 115 4.35 -2.91 -3.88
N ALA A 116 3.59 -2.51 -2.86
CA ALA A 116 2.87 -1.26 -2.78
C ALA A 116 3.65 -0.24 -1.96
N TYR A 117 3.79 0.97 -2.48
CA TYR A 117 4.54 2.05 -1.88
C TYR A 117 3.71 3.33 -1.80
N LEU A 118 3.93 4.13 -0.77
CA LEU A 118 3.67 5.56 -0.88
C LEU A 118 4.74 6.18 -1.79
N ARG A 119 4.32 7.06 -2.70
CA ARG A 119 5.22 7.70 -3.68
C ARG A 119 6.44 8.36 -3.04
N ARG A 120 6.29 8.98 -1.87
CA ARG A 120 7.41 9.60 -1.14
C ARG A 120 8.53 8.60 -0.86
N PHE A 121 8.17 7.40 -0.40
CA PHE A 121 9.13 6.35 -0.07
C PHE A 121 9.72 5.69 -1.31
N TYR A 122 8.88 5.43 -2.33
CA TYR A 122 9.36 4.96 -3.62
C TYR A 122 10.46 5.88 -4.20
N ARG A 123 10.26 7.19 -4.14
CA ARG A 123 11.28 8.18 -4.56
C ARG A 123 12.55 8.15 -3.73
N TYR A 124 12.47 7.86 -2.43
CA TYR A 124 13.67 7.72 -1.61
C TYR A 124 14.46 6.48 -1.99
N GLU A 125 13.81 5.31 -2.14
CA GLU A 125 14.47 4.07 -2.57
C GLU A 125 15.14 4.23 -3.94
N GLN A 126 14.44 4.84 -4.91
CA GLN A 126 14.99 5.09 -6.25
C GLN A 126 16.25 5.95 -6.22
N ARG A 127 16.29 6.99 -5.37
CA ARG A 127 17.50 7.83 -5.23
C ARG A 127 18.67 7.07 -4.63
N VAL A 128 18.41 6.18 -3.67
CA VAL A 128 19.46 5.34 -3.07
C VAL A 128 20.00 4.37 -4.11
N ALA A 129 19.12 3.69 -4.86
CA ALA A 129 19.51 2.77 -5.92
C ALA A 129 20.37 3.47 -7.00
N GLN A 130 19.93 4.62 -7.51
CA GLN A 130 20.68 5.39 -8.51
C GLN A 130 22.07 5.81 -8.01
N LYS A 131 22.19 6.20 -6.74
CA LYS A 131 23.48 6.59 -6.16
C LYS A 131 24.43 5.39 -6.03
N LEU A 132 23.91 4.21 -5.68
CA LEU A 132 24.71 2.98 -5.62
C LEU A 132 25.19 2.56 -7.02
N GLU A 133 24.33 2.64 -8.04
CA GLU A 133 24.71 2.36 -9.43
C GLU A 133 25.81 3.30 -9.92
N GLN A 134 25.71 4.60 -9.64
CA GLN A 134 26.73 5.58 -9.98
C GLN A 134 28.09 5.26 -9.32
N LEU A 135 28.08 4.88 -8.05
CA LEU A 135 29.30 4.49 -7.33
C LEU A 135 29.92 3.22 -7.91
N ALA A 136 29.11 2.19 -8.19
CA ALA A 136 29.58 0.94 -8.78
C ALA A 136 30.17 1.14 -10.18
N GLN A 137 29.61 2.05 -10.98
CA GLN A 137 30.14 2.41 -12.30
C GLN A 137 31.45 3.23 -12.20
N ALA A 138 31.60 4.06 -11.17
CA ALA A 138 32.79 4.87 -10.96
C ALA A 138 34.00 4.06 -10.45
N GLU A 139 33.80 2.91 -9.80
CA GLU A 139 34.88 2.02 -9.37
C GLU A 139 35.36 1.05 -10.47
N CYS A 140 34.58 0.88 -11.55
CA CYS A 140 34.92 0.04 -12.69
C CYS A 140 35.51 0.80 -13.91
N GLY A 141 35.74 2.12 -13.79
CA GLY A 141 36.37 2.95 -14.82
C GLY A 141 37.74 3.46 -14.39
#